data_AF-A0A418T619-F1
#
_entry.id   AF-A0A418T619-F1
#
_cell.length_a   1.000
_cell.length_b   1.000
_cell.length_c   1.000
_cell.angle_alpha   90.00
_cell.angle_beta   90.00
_cell.angle_gamma   90.00
#
_symmetry.space_group_name_H-M   'P 1'
#
loop_
_entity.id
_entity.type
_entity.pdbx_description
1 polymer ?
#
loop_
_entity_poly.entity_id
_entity_poly.type
_entity_poly.pdbx_seq_one_letter_code
_entity_poly.pdbx_strand_id
1 'polypeptide(L)' 'MSETKGSAATRAKNKYNAANYDRLYPYAPKGRKAVYEAAAAKAGVSLNDYILTAIEEKIERDKYDSGK' A
#
# COMPACT_ATOMS: atom_id res chain seq x y z
N MET A 1 -17.99 -4.07 -29.14
CA MET A 1 -17.01 -3.43 -28.24
C MET A 1 -16.19 -4.54 -27.61
N SER A 2 -14.96 -4.75 -28.08
CA SER A 2 -14.14 -5.88 -27.64
C SER A 2 -13.49 -5.54 -26.30
N GLU A 3 -14.14 -5.93 -25.20
CA GLU A 3 -13.54 -5.86 -23.87
C GLU A 3 -12.28 -6.73 -23.85
N THR A 4 -11.11 -6.09 -23.91
CA THR A 4 -9.83 -6.79 -23.81
C THR A 4 -9.67 -7.20 -22.34
N LYS A 5 -10.26 -8.33 -21.96
CA LYS A 5 -9.97 -9.00 -20.69
C LYS A 5 -8.46 -9.21 -20.64
N GLY A 6 -7.80 -8.58 -19.67
CA GLY A 6 -6.35 -8.63 -19.52
C GLY A 6 -5.80 -10.06 -19.58
N SER A 7 -4.52 -10.19 -19.92
CA SER A 7 -3.86 -11.48 -20.12
C SER A 7 -4.11 -12.46 -18.96
N ALA A 8 -4.09 -13.76 -19.24
CA ALA A 8 -4.26 -14.79 -18.22
C ALA A 8 -3.29 -14.61 -17.03
N ALA A 9 -2.05 -14.21 -17.31
CA ALA A 9 -1.05 -13.89 -16.30
C ALA A 9 -1.47 -12.72 -15.39
N THR A 10 -1.98 -11.63 -15.97
CA THR A 10 -2.49 -10.49 -15.18
C THR A 10 -3.68 -10.88 -14.31
N ARG A 11 -4.59 -11.71 -14.83
CA ARG A 11 -5.74 -12.22 -14.05
C ARG A 11 -5.29 -13.09 -12.87
N ALA A 12 -4.34 -14.00 -13.09
CA ALA A 12 -3.79 -14.84 -12.03
C ALA A 12 -3.12 -14.00 -10.92
N LYS A 13 -2.30 -13.01 -11.31
CA LYS A 13 -1.62 -12.12 -10.38
C LYS A 13 -2.61 -11.27 -9.56
N ASN A 14 -3.65 -10.75 -10.21
CA ASN A 14 -4.70 -10.00 -9.54
C ASN A 14 -5.51 -10.87 -8.57
N LYS A 15 -5.82 -12.13 -8.93
CA LYS A 15 -6.53 -13.06 -8.05
C LYS A 15 -5.72 -13.37 -6.79
N TYR A 16 -4.42 -13.61 -6.94
CA TYR A 16 -3.53 -13.82 -5.80
C TYR A 16 -3.46 -12.56 -4.93
N ASN A 17 -3.26 -11.39 -5.54
CA ASN A 17 -3.18 -10.14 -4.79
C ASN A 17 -4.46 -9.85 -4.00
N ALA A 18 -5.64 -10.02 -4.63
CA ALA A 18 -6.93 -9.80 -3.97
C ALA A 18 -7.24 -10.80 -2.85
N ALA A 19 -6.65 -12.00 -2.88
CA ALA A 19 -6.86 -13.01 -1.83
C ALA A 19 -5.92 -12.83 -0.63
N ASN A 20 -4.79 -12.14 -0.79
CA ASN A 20 -3.74 -12.06 0.22
C ASN A 20 -3.48 -10.64 0.75
N TYR A 21 -3.90 -9.60 0.02
CA TYR A 21 -3.59 -8.22 0.35
C TYR A 21 -4.79 -7.30 0.13
N ASP A 22 -5.07 -6.46 1.13
CA ASP A 22 -5.90 -5.27 0.95
C ASP A 22 -5.08 -4.17 0.25
N ARG A 23 -5.64 -3.60 -0.82
CA ARG A 23 -4.93 -2.60 -1.62
C ARG A 23 -5.22 -1.19 -1.12
N LEU A 24 -4.26 -0.60 -0.42
CA LEU A 24 -4.29 0.81 -0.03
C LEU A 24 -3.87 1.70 -1.23
N TYR A 25 -4.72 2.66 -1.61
CA TYR A 25 -4.42 3.66 -2.65
C TYR A 25 -4.38 5.09 -2.07
N PRO A 26 -3.30 5.48 -1.38
CA PRO A 26 -3.18 6.83 -0.88
C PRO A 26 -2.87 7.80 -2.02
N TYR A 27 -3.68 8.85 -2.17
CA TYR A 27 -3.33 10.01 -2.97
C TYR A 27 -2.47 10.95 -2.12
N ALA A 28 -1.19 11.05 -2.46
CA ALA A 28 -0.29 12.04 -1.87
C ALA A 28 -0.24 13.30 -2.74
N PRO A 29 -0.06 14.50 -2.14
CA PRO A 29 0.21 15.71 -2.90
C PRO A 29 1.41 15.52 -3.84
N LYS A 30 1.37 16.15 -5.02
CA LYS A 30 2.44 16.06 -6.01
C LYS A 30 3.79 16.43 -5.37
N GLY A 31 4.82 15.63 -5.63
CA GLY A 31 6.17 15.81 -5.10
C GLY A 31 6.42 15.17 -3.72
N ARG A 32 5.37 14.82 -2.96
CA ARG A 32 5.56 14.16 -1.64
C ARG A 32 6.03 12.72 -1.73
N LYS A 33 5.72 12.02 -2.82
CA LYS A 33 6.18 10.64 -3.05
C LYS A 33 7.70 10.51 -2.91
N ALA A 34 8.46 11.42 -3.53
CA ALA A 34 9.92 11.42 -3.46
C ALA A 34 10.44 11.61 -2.02
N VAL A 35 9.75 12.42 -1.22
CA VAL A 35 10.09 12.62 0.20
C VAL A 35 9.87 11.33 0.99
N TYR A 36 8.75 10.63 0.74
CA TYR A 36 8.46 9.35 1.40
C TYR A 36 9.44 8.25 0.97
N GLU A 37 9.80 8.20 -0.31
CA GLU A 37 10.80 7.25 -0.83
C GLU A 37 12.18 7.49 -0.20
N ALA A 38 12.59 8.75 -0.06
CA ALA A 38 13.84 9.08 0.63
C ALA A 38 13.81 8.73 2.12
N ALA A 39 12.67 8.91 2.79
CA ALA A 39 12.49 8.54 4.20
C ALA A 39 12.54 7.01 4.38
N ALA A 40 11.82 6.26 3.54
CA ALA A 40 11.84 4.80 3.54
C ALA A 40 13.25 4.25 3.26
N ALA A 41 13.96 4.83 2.28
CA ALA A 41 15.34 4.46 1.97
C ALA A 41 16.30 4.71 3.15
N LYS A 42 16.13 5.83 3.88
CA LYS A 42 16.90 6.10 5.10
C LYS A 42 16.59 5.12 6.23
N ALA A 43 15.34 4.66 6.32
CA ALA A 43 14.92 3.63 7.26
C ALA A 43 15.31 2.21 6.82
N GLY A 44 15.86 2.04 5.60
CA GLY A 44 16.26 0.72 5.07
C GLY A 44 15.10 -0.19 4.68
N VAL A 45 13.90 0.35 4.50
CA VAL A 45 12.67 -0.41 4.21
C VAL A 45 12.02 0.03 2.91
N SER A 46 11.09 -0.78 2.39
CA SER A 46 10.32 -0.40 1.20
C SER A 46 9.35 0.74 1.52
N LEU A 47 8.95 1.53 0.52
CA LEU A 47 7.93 2.58 0.70
C LEU A 47 6.62 2.01 1.26
N ASN A 48 6.23 0.81 0.83
CA ASN A 48 5.02 0.16 1.32
C ASN A 48 5.14 -0.19 2.81
N ASP A 49 6.25 -0.82 3.19
CA ASP A 49 6.54 -1.17 4.58
C ASP A 49 6.55 0.08 5.47
N TYR A 50 7.26 1.12 5.02
CA TYR A 50 7.34 2.41 5.71
C TYR A 50 5.96 3.04 5.95
N ILE A 51 5.06 2.97 4.97
CA ILE A 51 3.68 3.48 5.10
C ILE A 51 2.88 2.62 6.08
N LEU A 52 2.97 1.29 5.99
CA LEU A 52 2.24 0.39 6.89
C LEU A 52 2.70 0.56 8.34
N THR A 53 4.01 0.57 8.60
CA THR A 53 4.55 0.81 9.94
C THR A 53 4.06 2.14 10.49
N ALA A 54 4.11 3.23 9.70
CA ALA A 54 3.63 4.53 10.14
C ALA A 54 2.12 4.56 10.45
N ILE A 55 1.32 3.71 9.80
CA ILE A 55 -0.12 3.55 10.10
C ILE A 55 -0.29 2.79 11.41
N GLU A 56 0.39 1.67 11.61
CA GLU A 56 0.33 0.87 12.84
C GLU A 56 0.77 1.69 14.06
N GLU A 57 1.92 2.37 13.98
CA GLU A 57 2.41 3.26 15.03
C GLU A 57 1.38 4.35 15.38
N LYS A 58 0.65 4.85 14.37
CA LYS A 58 -0.38 5.86 14.57
C LYS A 58 -1.63 5.28 15.23
N ILE A 59 -2.04 4.06 14.87
CA ILE A 59 -3.14 3.32 15.51
C ILE A 59 -2.83 3.11 16.99
N GLU A 60 -1.61 2.63 17.30
CA GLU A 60 -1.16 2.42 18.69
C GLU A 60 -1.14 3.72 19.49
N ARG A 61 -0.57 4.79 18.92
CA ARG A 61 -0.47 6.10 19.57
C ARG A 61 -1.83 6.75 19.81
N ASP A 62 -2.71 6.69 18.82
CA ASP A 62 -4.02 7.30 18.90
C ASP A 62 -4.98 6.44 19.76
N LYS A 63 -4.52 5.31 20.31
CA LYS A 63 -5.30 4.31 21.06
C LYS A 63 -6.60 3.98 20.33
N TYR A 64 -6.50 3.81 19.02
CA TYR A 64 -7.66 3.46 18.24
C TYR A 64 -8.09 2.06 18.67
N ASP A 65 -9.12 1.98 19.52
CA ASP A 65 -9.83 0.75 19.80
C ASP A 65 -10.54 0.37 18.51
N SER A 66 -9.85 -0.40 17.66
CA SER A 66 -10.51 -1.15 16.62
C SER A 66 -11.34 -2.20 17.35
N GLY A 67 -12.54 -1.82 17.81
CA GLY A 67 -13.47 -2.68 18.54
C GLY A 67 -13.86 -3.88 17.69
N LYS A 68 -12.97 -4.86 17.65
CA LYS A 68 -13.04 -6.08 16.87
C LYS A 68 -13.01 -7.27 17.80
#